data_AF-A0A650CIE9-F1
#
_entry.id   AF-A0A650CIE9-F1
#
_cell.length_a   1.000
_cell.length_b   1.000
_cell.length_c   1.000
_cell.angle_alpha   90.00
_cell.angle_beta   90.00
_cell.angle_gamma   90.00
#
_symmetry.space_group_name_H-M   'P 1'
#
loop_
_entity.id
_entity.type
_entity.pdbx_description
1 polymer ?
#
loop_
_entity_poly.entity_id
_entity_poly.type
_entity_poly.pdbx_seq_one_letter_code
_entity_poly.pdbx_strand_id
1 'polypeptide(L)'
;MRGQNKSYIVKRNLILEHCKTPRSFTELRKLTGMSDAGLSKALNDLIKEGYLQKTSDGKYVITDKVLQNYKERMINGIWFKYHGISDEKIEKIAELLKDEGEFYIVASKGNIDTDDLTLLLQYLFLLT
;
A
#
# COMPACT_ATOMS: atom_id res chain seq x y z
N MET A 1 -22.20 7.94 -9.07
CA MET A 1 -20.85 7.79 -9.64
C MET A 1 -19.72 7.58 -8.61
N ARG A 2 -19.87 7.93 -7.31
CA ARG A 2 -18.82 7.74 -6.28
C ARG A 2 -18.49 6.27 -5.93
N GLY A 3 -19.43 5.32 -6.05
CA GLY A 3 -19.24 3.93 -5.59
C GLY A 3 -18.38 3.03 -6.49
N GLN A 4 -18.37 3.24 -7.82
CA GLN A 4 -17.59 2.39 -8.75
C GLN A 4 -16.08 2.65 -8.65
N ASN A 5 -15.68 3.88 -8.31
CA ASN A 5 -14.27 4.25 -8.20
C ASN A 5 -13.63 3.63 -6.94
N LYS A 6 -14.38 3.58 -5.83
CA LYS A 6 -13.96 2.96 -4.57
C LYS A 6 -13.71 1.45 -4.69
N SER A 7 -14.63 0.72 -5.32
CA SER A 7 -14.46 -0.73 -5.54
C SER A 7 -13.26 -1.06 -6.45
N TYR A 8 -12.97 -0.22 -7.45
CA TYR A 8 -11.81 -0.41 -8.31
C TYR A 8 -10.49 -0.23 -7.56
N ILE A 9 -10.40 0.81 -6.72
CA ILE A 9 -9.21 1.11 -5.91
C ILE A 9 -8.91 -0.05 -4.95
N VAL A 10 -9.89 -0.50 -4.17
CA VAL A 10 -9.73 -1.65 -3.24
C VAL A 10 -9.19 -2.88 -3.97
N LYS A 11 -9.73 -3.19 -5.14
CA LYS A 11 -9.27 -4.34 -5.94
C LYS A 11 -7.87 -4.15 -6.51
N ARG A 12 -7.44 -2.93 -6.84
CA ARG A 12 -6.03 -2.65 -7.23
C ARG A 12 -5.07 -2.88 -6.07
N ASN A 13 -5.45 -2.51 -4.85
CA ASN A 13 -4.58 -2.70 -3.70
C ASN A 13 -4.46 -4.17 -3.31
N LEU A 14 -5.55 -4.94 -3.45
CA LEU A 14 -5.48 -6.40 -3.34
C LEU A 14 -4.50 -7.02 -4.36
N ILE A 15 -4.45 -6.51 -5.59
CA ILE A 15 -3.45 -6.96 -6.57
C ILE A 15 -2.04 -6.71 -6.05
N LEU A 16 -1.73 -5.48 -5.61
CA LEU A 16 -0.40 -5.12 -5.11
C LEU A 16 0.00 -5.97 -3.91
N GLU A 17 -0.92 -6.21 -2.97
CA GLU A 17 -0.69 -7.02 -1.79
C GLU A 17 -0.31 -8.46 -2.16
N HIS A 18 -1.10 -9.09 -3.03
CA HIS A 18 -0.85 -10.48 -3.43
C HIS A 18 0.38 -10.64 -4.33
N CYS A 19 0.75 -9.58 -5.05
CA CYS A 19 1.94 -9.52 -5.91
C CYS A 19 3.25 -9.26 -5.15
N LYS A 20 3.26 -9.19 -3.80
CA LYS A 20 4.50 -9.28 -3.00
C LYS A 20 5.29 -10.55 -3.31
N THR A 21 4.57 -11.61 -3.67
CA THR A 21 5.08 -12.83 -4.29
C THR A 21 4.57 -12.90 -5.73
N PRO A 22 5.30 -13.47 -6.71
CA PRO A 22 4.81 -13.56 -8.08
C PRO A 22 3.46 -14.30 -8.20
N ARG A 23 2.47 -13.67 -8.85
CA ARG A 23 1.12 -14.24 -9.09
C ARG A 23 0.72 -14.25 -10.55
N SER A 24 0.05 -15.31 -10.98
CA SER A 24 -0.58 -15.40 -12.30
C SER A 24 -1.85 -14.54 -12.39
N PHE A 25 -2.25 -14.22 -13.61
CA PHE A 25 -3.54 -13.55 -13.88
C PHE A 25 -4.72 -14.32 -13.28
N THR A 26 -4.73 -15.65 -13.40
CA THR A 26 -5.81 -16.50 -12.90
C THR A 26 -5.92 -16.50 -11.38
N GLU A 27 -4.79 -16.50 -10.66
CA GLU A 27 -4.78 -16.34 -9.20
C GLU A 27 -5.34 -14.97 -8.80
N LEU A 28 -4.84 -13.90 -9.42
CA LEU A 28 -5.29 -12.53 -9.12
C LEU A 28 -6.77 -12.33 -9.42
N ARG A 29 -7.29 -12.96 -10.48
CA ARG A 29 -8.72 -12.92 -10.79
C ARG A 29 -9.56 -13.57 -9.69
N LYS A 30 -9.13 -14.73 -9.19
CA LYS A 30 -9.82 -15.43 -8.09
C LYS A 30 -9.78 -14.60 -6.81
N LEU A 31 -8.64 -14.01 -6.49
CA LEU A 31 -8.44 -13.22 -5.26
C LEU A 31 -9.21 -11.90 -5.27
N THR A 32 -9.28 -11.23 -6.42
CA THR A 32 -9.89 -9.89 -6.55
C THR A 32 -11.36 -9.92 -6.96
N GLY A 33 -11.83 -11.04 -7.51
CA GLY A 33 -13.16 -11.14 -8.12
C GLY A 33 -13.38 -10.11 -9.24
N MET A 34 -12.33 -9.70 -9.95
CA MET A 34 -12.43 -8.81 -11.11
C MET A 34 -12.85 -9.58 -12.36
N SER A 35 -13.52 -8.89 -13.28
CA SER A 35 -13.66 -9.39 -14.64
C SER A 35 -12.31 -9.39 -15.34
N ASP A 36 -12.15 -10.21 -16.38
CA ASP A 36 -10.89 -10.31 -17.12
C ASP A 36 -10.48 -8.94 -17.71
N ALA A 37 -11.43 -8.17 -18.24
CA ALA A 37 -11.19 -6.82 -18.73
C ALA A 37 -10.80 -5.84 -17.62
N GLY A 38 -11.48 -5.90 -16.46
CA GLY A 38 -11.17 -5.03 -15.32
C GLY A 38 -9.81 -5.31 -14.72
N LEU A 39 -9.44 -6.59 -14.57
CA LEU A 39 -8.14 -7.01 -14.08
C LEU A 39 -7.03 -6.63 -15.06
N SER A 40 -7.24 -6.85 -16.36
CA SER A 40 -6.26 -6.47 -17.40
C SER A 40 -5.98 -4.98 -17.38
N LYS A 41 -7.03 -4.15 -17.25
CA LYS A 41 -6.88 -2.70 -17.11
C LYS A 41 -6.07 -2.34 -15.86
N ALA A 42 -6.45 -2.89 -14.71
CA ALA A 42 -5.75 -2.61 -13.45
C ALA A 42 -4.27 -3.00 -13.48
N LEU A 43 -3.94 -4.18 -14.02
CA LEU A 43 -2.56 -4.64 -14.17
C LEU A 43 -1.76 -3.73 -15.10
N ASN A 44 -2.33 -3.34 -16.24
CA ASN A 44 -1.67 -2.43 -17.18
C ASN A 44 -1.42 -1.04 -16.55
N ASP A 45 -2.40 -0.50 -15.81
CA ASP A 45 -2.25 0.77 -15.10
C ASP A 45 -1.10 0.67 -14.07
N LEU A 46 -1.08 -0.38 -13.26
CA LEU A 46 -0.04 -0.61 -12.23
C LEU A 46 1.35 -0.84 -12.83
N ILE A 47 1.45 -1.51 -13.99
CA ILE A 47 2.72 -1.66 -14.73
C ILE A 47 3.19 -0.31 -15.27
N LYS A 48 2.29 0.47 -15.88
CA LYS A 48 2.60 1.79 -16.41
C LYS A 48 3.05 2.77 -15.32
N GLU A 49 2.44 2.68 -14.14
CA GLU A 49 2.83 3.44 -12.94
C GLU A 49 4.17 2.94 -12.35
N GLY A 50 4.66 1.79 -12.80
CA GLY A 50 5.91 1.18 -12.36
C GLY A 50 5.80 0.47 -11.01
N TYR A 51 4.59 0.12 -10.55
CA TYR A 51 4.36 -0.61 -9.31
C TYR A 51 4.41 -2.12 -9.48
N LEU A 52 4.09 -2.61 -10.67
CA LEU A 52 4.20 -4.03 -11.03
C LEU A 52 5.16 -4.21 -12.20
N GLN A 53 5.76 -5.39 -12.26
CA GLN A 53 6.41 -5.91 -13.44
C GLN A 53 5.87 -7.29 -13.77
N LYS A 54 5.88 -7.64 -15.06
CA LYS A 54 5.53 -8.99 -15.53
C LYS A 54 6.82 -9.80 -15.69
N THR A 55 6.89 -10.94 -15.02
CA THR A 55 8.01 -11.87 -15.09
C THR A 55 7.98 -12.63 -16.42
N SER A 56 9.11 -13.25 -16.77
CA SER A 56 9.25 -14.06 -18.00
C SER A 56 8.30 -15.27 -18.03
N ASP A 57 7.93 -15.83 -16.87
CA ASP A 57 6.92 -16.90 -16.74
C ASP A 57 5.47 -16.38 -16.74
N GLY A 58 5.26 -15.10 -17.03
CA GLY A 58 3.94 -14.50 -17.22
C GLY A 58 3.20 -14.12 -15.94
N LYS A 59 3.87 -14.18 -14.78
CA LYS A 59 3.33 -13.72 -13.49
C LYS A 59 3.59 -12.23 -13.27
N TYR A 60 2.94 -11.67 -12.27
CA TYR A 60 3.04 -10.28 -11.85
C TYR A 60 3.66 -10.23 -10.47
N VAL A 61 4.61 -9.33 -10.27
CA VAL A 61 5.28 -9.09 -8.98
C VAL A 61 5.46 -7.58 -8.78
N ILE A 62 5.42 -7.13 -7.53
CA ILE A 62 5.73 -5.73 -7.21
C ILE A 62 7.17 -5.40 -7.61
N THR A 63 7.39 -4.16 -8.01
CA THR A 63 8.73 -3.64 -8.28
C THR A 63 9.35 -3.10 -7.00
N ASP A 64 10.68 -2.93 -7.03
CA ASP A 64 11.40 -2.25 -5.94
C ASP A 64 10.91 -0.81 -5.72
N LYS A 65 10.28 -0.17 -6.72
CA LYS A 65 9.65 1.15 -6.56
C LYS A 65 8.54 1.15 -5.49
N VAL A 66 7.82 0.04 -5.32
CA VAL A 66 6.82 -0.11 -4.25
C VAL A 66 7.50 -0.25 -2.88
N LEU A 67 8.66 -0.91 -2.85
CA LEU A 67 9.41 -1.21 -1.62
C LEU A 67 10.31 -0.05 -1.16
N GLN A 68 10.85 0.75 -2.09
CA GLN A 68 11.92 1.72 -1.85
C GLN A 68 11.46 3.13 -1.44
N ASN A 69 10.16 3.38 -1.30
CA ASN A 69 9.68 4.74 -1.08
C ASN A 69 9.37 5.10 0.37
N TYR A 70 9.44 4.15 1.31
CA TYR A 70 9.19 4.45 2.72
C TYR A 70 10.49 4.49 3.51
N LYS A 71 10.63 5.50 4.36
CA LYS A 71 11.63 5.54 5.42
C LYS A 71 11.03 4.93 6.68
N GLU A 72 11.87 4.26 7.45
CA GLU A 72 11.51 3.68 8.75
C GLU A 72 12.48 4.17 9.82
N ARG A 73 11.97 4.65 10.95
CA ARG A 73 12.76 5.14 12.09
C ARG A 73 12.06 4.87 13.42
N MET A 74 12.85 4.68 14.48
CA MET A 74 12.38 4.65 15.87
C MET A 74 12.84 5.94 16.55
N ILE A 75 11.93 6.73 17.10
CA ILE A 75 12.24 8.00 17.78
C ILE A 75 11.36 8.11 19.02
N ASN A 76 11.93 8.38 20.19
CA ASN A 76 11.21 8.46 21.46
C ASN A 76 10.30 7.24 21.75
N GLY A 77 10.72 6.03 21.33
CA GLY A 77 9.92 4.81 21.47
C GLY A 77 8.78 4.65 20.46
N ILE A 78 8.62 5.59 19.53
CA ILE A 78 7.59 5.58 18.49
C ILE A 78 8.21 5.09 17.18
N TRP A 79 7.59 4.07 16.57
CA TRP A 79 7.98 3.56 15.25
C TRP A 79 7.26 4.33 14.16
N PHE A 80 8.03 4.95 13.26
CA PHE A 80 7.53 5.67 12.11
C PHE A 80 7.85 4.91 10.82
N LYS A 81 6.83 4.73 9.99
CA LYS A 81 6.96 4.36 8.58
C LYS A 81 6.32 5.45 7.73
N TYR A 82 7.10 6.15 6.91
CA TYR A 82 6.66 7.39 6.26
C TYR A 82 7.24 7.59 4.87
N HIS A 83 6.51 8.32 4.02
CA HIS A 83 6.94 8.72 2.67
C HIS A 83 6.62 10.20 2.44
N GLY A 84 7.49 10.91 1.72
CA GLY A 84 7.26 12.31 1.32
C GLY A 84 7.29 13.34 2.46
N ILE A 85 7.71 12.93 3.67
CA ILE A 85 7.90 13.79 4.84
C ILE A 85 9.40 13.82 5.18
N SER A 86 9.94 15.00 5.51
CA SER A 86 11.34 15.15 5.90
C SER A 86 11.59 14.62 7.32
N ASP A 87 12.81 14.18 7.58
CA ASP A 87 13.19 13.56 8.85
C ASP A 87 13.03 14.55 10.02
N GLU A 88 13.38 15.82 9.82
CA GLU A 88 13.14 16.92 10.78
C GLU A 88 11.67 17.05 11.18
N LYS A 89 10.74 16.85 10.24
CA LYS A 89 9.30 16.91 10.54
C LYS A 89 8.84 15.69 11.33
N ILE A 90 9.38 14.52 11.03
CA ILE A 90 9.10 13.31 11.81
C ILE A 90 9.62 13.43 13.24
N GLU A 91 10.80 14.02 13.43
CA GLU A 91 11.36 14.31 14.76
C GLU A 91 10.44 15.26 15.55
N LYS A 92 9.93 16.32 14.90
CA LYS A 92 8.94 17.21 15.52
C LYS A 92 7.63 16.51 15.88
N ILE A 93 7.15 15.58 15.05
CA ILE A 93 5.95 14.79 15.35
C ILE A 93 6.22 13.84 16.53
N ALA A 94 7.38 13.19 16.56
CA ALA A 94 7.77 12.32 17.66
C ALA A 94 7.86 13.07 18.99
N GLU A 95 8.37 14.30 18.97
CA GLU A 95 8.45 15.15 20.16
C GLU A 95 7.07 15.54 20.70
N LEU A 96 6.09 15.78 19.82
CA LEU A 96 4.71 16.10 20.20
C LEU A 96 3.97 14.91 20.83
N LEU A 97 4.37 13.68 20.50
CA LEU A 97 3.67 12.45 20.89
C LEU A 97 4.40 11.66 21.99
N LYS A 98 5.54 12.17 22.50
CA LYS A 98 6.45 11.40 23.37
C LYS A 98 5.86 11.00 24.72
N ASP A 99 4.90 11.76 25.23
CA ASP A 99 4.27 11.55 26.55
C ASP A 99 2.94 10.79 26.42
N GLU A 100 2.53 10.46 25.20
CA GLU A 100 1.32 9.69 24.95
C GLU A 100 1.53 8.21 25.28
N GLY A 101 0.45 7.55 25.69
CA GLY A 101 0.41 6.10 25.88
C GLY A 101 0.40 5.33 24.55
N GLU A 102 -0.27 4.19 24.51
CA GLU A 102 -0.44 3.45 23.26
C GLU A 102 -1.35 4.22 22.29
N PHE A 103 -0.88 4.48 21.06
CA PHE A 103 -1.64 5.20 20.04
C PHE A 103 -1.39 4.69 18.62
N TYR A 104 -2.31 5.04 17.72
CA TYR A 104 -2.26 4.73 16.29
C TYR A 104 -2.67 5.95 15.46
N ILE A 105 -1.88 6.31 14.44
CA ILE A 105 -2.16 7.47 13.56
C ILE A 105 -2.17 7.03 12.10
N VAL A 106 -3.24 7.41 11.40
CA VAL A 106 -3.39 7.26 9.95
C VAL A 106 -3.56 8.64 9.33
N ALA A 107 -2.62 9.06 8.48
CA ALA A 107 -2.65 10.38 7.87
C ALA A 107 -2.16 10.35 6.42
N SER A 108 -2.83 11.09 5.54
CA SER A 108 -2.45 11.26 4.14
C SER A 108 -2.72 12.68 3.65
N LYS A 109 -1.92 13.16 2.69
CA LYS A 109 -2.19 14.42 2.00
C LYS A 109 -3.24 14.19 0.91
N GLY A 110 -4.47 14.63 1.16
CA GLY A 110 -5.61 14.50 0.26
C GLY A 110 -6.66 13.49 0.74
N ASN A 111 -7.78 13.41 0.02
CA ASN A 111 -8.88 12.49 0.32
C ASN A 111 -8.64 11.12 -0.32
N ILE A 112 -7.41 10.61 -0.22
CA ILE A 112 -7.10 9.22 -0.57
C ILE A 112 -7.86 8.40 0.46
N ASP A 113 -8.78 7.55 0.01
CA ASP A 113 -9.63 6.72 0.86
C ASP A 113 -8.70 6.02 1.86
N THR A 114 -8.76 6.45 3.13
CA THR A 114 -7.85 6.03 4.19
C THR A 114 -7.99 4.54 4.50
N ASP A 115 -8.97 3.85 3.90
CA ASP A 115 -9.14 2.40 3.86
C ASP A 115 -7.87 1.66 3.39
N ASP A 116 -7.10 2.25 2.46
CA ASP A 116 -5.87 1.63 1.95
C ASP A 116 -4.72 1.67 2.95
N LEU A 117 -4.58 2.80 3.66
CA LEU A 117 -3.66 2.95 4.78
C LEU A 117 -4.12 2.13 5.99
N THR A 118 -5.43 2.00 6.19
CA THR A 118 -6.05 1.22 7.26
C THR A 118 -5.84 -0.28 7.04
N LEU A 119 -5.95 -0.77 5.80
CA LEU A 119 -5.59 -2.15 5.46
C LEU A 119 -4.10 -2.42 5.71
N LEU A 120 -3.23 -1.49 5.31
CA LEU A 120 -1.77 -1.62 5.48
C LEU A 120 -1.37 -1.67 6.96
N LEU A 121 -2.08 -0.92 7.81
CA LEU A 121 -1.92 -0.95 9.27
C LEU A 121 -2.51 -2.22 9.88
N GLN A 122 -3.69 -2.69 9.44
CA GLN A 122 -4.26 -3.97 9.89
C GLN A 122 -3.33 -5.17 9.65
N TYR A 123 -2.58 -5.18 8.54
CA TYR A 123 -1.57 -6.21 8.28
C TYR A 123 -0.32 -6.12 9.18
N LEU A 124 0.06 -4.90 9.59
CA LEU A 124 1.21 -4.69 10.47
C LEU A 124 0.93 -5.14 11.92
N PHE A 125 -0.32 -5.05 12.39
CA PHE A 125 -0.75 -5.60 13.68
C PHE A 125 -0.98 -7.11 13.71
N LEU A 126 -1.00 -7.78 12.55
CA LEU A 126 -1.16 -9.24 12.44
C LEU A 126 0.17 -9.99 12.37
N LEU A 127 1.31 -9.28 12.31
CA LEU A 127 2.66 -9.86 12.22
C LEU A 127 3.56 -9.55 13.44
N THR A 128 3.01 -8.94 14.48
CA THR A 128 3.58 -8.86 15.83
C THR A 128 2.81 -9.77 16.77
#